data_AF-A0A093J8H7-F1
#
_entry.id   AF-A0A093J8H7-F1
#
_cell.length_a   1.000
_cell.length_b   1.000
_cell.length_c   1.000
_cell.angle_alpha   90.00
_cell.angle_beta   90.00
_cell.angle_gamma   90.00
#
_symmetry.space_group_name_H-M   'P 1'
#
loop_
_entity.id
_entity.type
_entity.pdbx_description
1 polymer ?
#
loop_
_entity_poly.entity_id
_entity_poly.type
_entity_poly.pdbx_seq_one_letter_code
_entity_poly.pdbx_strand_id
1 'polypeptide(L)'
;HGTRCAGEVSAAANNNICGVGVAYDSKVAGIRMLDQPFMTDIIEASSISHMPQVIDIYSASWGPTDNGKTVDGPRELTLQAM
;
A
#
# COMPACT_ATOMS: atom_id res chain seq x y z
N HIS A 1 0.00 7.08 8.20
CA HIS A 1 1.02 6.47 7.34
C HIS A 1 0.70 6.72 5.86
N GLY A 2 -0.33 6.07 5.31
CA GLY A 2 -0.65 6.09 3.87
C GLY A 2 -0.74 7.47 3.20
N THR A 3 -1.32 8.49 3.86
CA THR A 3 -1.38 9.86 3.29
C THR A 3 -0.01 10.47 3.00
N ARG A 4 1.00 10.17 3.83
CA ARG A 4 2.38 10.65 3.58
C ARG A 4 2.98 9.95 2.35
N CYS A 5 2.87 8.62 2.29
CA CYS A 5 3.33 7.82 1.15
C CYS A 5 2.63 8.20 -0.17
N ALA A 6 1.32 8.47 -0.13
CA ALA A 6 0.58 8.95 -1.29
C ALA A 6 1.11 10.30 -1.81
N GLY A 7 1.54 11.18 -0.90
CA GLY A 7 2.16 12.45 -1.25
C GLY A 7 3.53 12.29 -1.91
N GLU A 8 4.33 11.32 -1.47
CA GLU A 8 5.63 11.02 -2.10
C GLU A 8 5.48 10.63 -3.59
N VAL A 9 4.38 9.94 -3.94
CA VAL A 9 4.12 9.49 -5.32
C VAL A 9 3.38 10.55 -6.13
N SER A 10 2.25 11.05 -5.65
CA SER A 10 1.26 11.78 -6.47
C SER A 10 0.83 13.13 -5.86
N ALA A 11 1.62 13.74 -4.97
CA ALA A 11 1.33 15.11 -4.55
C ALA A 11 1.34 16.05 -5.76
N ALA A 12 0.28 16.85 -5.87
CA ALA A 12 0.08 17.74 -7.01
C ALA A 12 1.19 18.80 -7.12
N ALA A 13 1.62 19.08 -8.35
CA ALA A 13 2.57 20.15 -8.65
C ALA A 13 1.86 21.50 -8.84
N ASN A 14 2.61 22.60 -8.69
CA ASN A 14 2.22 23.95 -9.12
C ASN A 14 0.92 24.51 -8.49
N ASN A 15 0.59 24.11 -7.25
CA ASN A 15 -0.64 24.54 -6.56
C ASN A 15 -0.39 25.38 -5.29
N ASN A 16 0.87 25.73 -4.99
CA ASN A 16 1.30 26.43 -3.77
C ASN A 16 0.95 25.71 -2.45
N ILE A 17 0.80 24.38 -2.45
CA ILE A 17 0.49 23.57 -1.26
C ILE A 17 1.57 22.50 -1.08
N CYS A 18 2.29 22.55 0.05
CA CYS A 18 3.30 21.53 0.42
C CYS A 18 4.41 21.38 -0.65
N GLY A 19 4.77 20.14 -1.02
CA GLY A 19 5.76 19.80 -2.06
C GLY A 19 5.12 19.10 -3.27
N VAL A 20 5.94 18.36 -4.04
CA VAL A 20 5.52 17.66 -5.27
C VAL A 20 5.86 16.18 -5.20
N GLY A 21 4.98 15.33 -5.76
CA GLY A 21 5.20 13.89 -5.85
C GLY A 21 6.08 13.52 -7.05
N VAL A 22 6.74 12.36 -7.00
CA VAL A 22 7.62 11.87 -8.07
C VAL A 22 6.87 11.73 -9.41
N ALA A 23 5.61 11.29 -9.36
CA ALA A 23 4.70 11.17 -10.48
C ALA A 23 3.45 12.03 -10.24
N TYR A 24 3.62 13.34 -10.13
CA TYR A 24 2.57 14.30 -9.74
C TYR A 24 1.32 14.31 -10.65
N ASP A 25 1.42 13.82 -11.89
CA ASP A 25 0.28 13.67 -12.82
C ASP A 25 -0.38 12.28 -12.78
N SER A 26 0.09 11.37 -11.91
CA SER A 26 -0.52 10.06 -11.72
C SER A 26 -1.79 10.12 -10.86
N LYS A 27 -2.61 9.07 -10.94
CA LYS A 27 -3.73 8.87 -10.02
C LYS A 27 -3.27 8.04 -8.83
N VAL A 28 -3.83 8.34 -7.66
CA VAL A 28 -3.56 7.59 -6.43
C VAL A 28 -4.86 7.07 -5.82
N ALA A 29 -4.86 5.80 -5.43
CA ALA A 29 -5.93 5.16 -4.66
C ALA A 29 -5.37 4.69 -3.31
N GLY A 30 -6.18 4.76 -2.26
CA GLY A 30 -5.80 4.32 -0.91
C GLY A 30 -6.61 3.10 -0.47
N ILE A 31 -5.93 2.01 -0.12
CA ILE A 31 -6.55 0.81 0.45
C ILE A 31 -6.28 0.79 1.96
N ARG A 32 -7.31 1.02 2.78
CA ARG A 32 -7.18 1.06 4.24
C ARG A 32 -7.35 -0.33 4.84
N MET A 33 -6.24 -1.00 5.12
CA MET A 33 -6.24 -2.39 5.61
C MET A 33 -5.45 -2.62 6.91
N LEU A 34 -4.53 -1.72 7.29
CA LEU A 34 -3.70 -1.87 8.50
C LEU A 34 -4.39 -1.42 9.80
N ASP A 35 -5.51 -0.72 9.71
CA ASP A 35 -6.27 -0.26 10.88
C ASP A 35 -7.27 -1.32 11.32
N GLN A 36 -6.75 -2.51 11.63
CA GLN A 36 -7.52 -3.68 12.02
C GLN A 36 -6.96 -4.24 13.34
N PRO A 37 -7.80 -4.82 14.21
CA PRO A 37 -7.33 -5.44 15.46
C PRO A 37 -6.31 -6.55 15.22
N PHE A 38 -6.52 -7.32 14.15
CA PHE A 38 -5.61 -8.37 13.70
C PHE A 38 -5.54 -8.38 12.18
N MET A 39 -4.32 -8.44 11.66
CA MET A 39 -4.08 -8.63 10.24
C MET A 39 -4.30 -10.11 9.89
N THR A 40 -5.10 -10.39 8.87
CA THR A 40 -5.41 -11.77 8.44
C THR A 40 -5.08 -11.96 6.96
N ASP A 41 -4.76 -13.19 6.57
CA ASP A 41 -4.41 -13.55 5.19
C ASP A 41 -5.47 -13.08 4.18
N ILE A 42 -6.77 -13.19 4.50
CA ILE A 42 -7.84 -12.75 3.61
C ILE A 42 -7.88 -11.23 3.41
N ILE A 43 -7.56 -10.45 4.45
CA ILE A 43 -7.49 -8.98 4.34
C ILE A 43 -6.30 -8.60 3.46
N GLU A 44 -5.18 -9.29 3.64
CA GLU A 44 -3.95 -9.12 2.85
C GLU A 44 -4.21 -9.42 1.37
N ALA A 45 -4.69 -10.62 1.08
CA ALA A 45 -5.06 -11.08 -0.26
C ALA A 45 -6.08 -10.15 -0.95
N SER A 46 -7.13 -9.75 -0.24
CA SER A 46 -8.15 -8.83 -0.79
C SER A 46 -7.59 -7.44 -1.08
N SER A 47 -6.56 -7.00 -0.34
CA SER A 47 -5.94 -5.69 -0.54
C SER A 47 -5.02 -5.69 -1.75
N ILE A 48 -4.20 -6.72 -1.93
CA ILE A 48 -3.23 -6.78 -3.04
C ILE A 48 -3.89 -7.14 -4.39
N SER A 49 -5.05 -7.80 -4.37
CA SER A 49 -5.85 -8.12 -5.57
C SER A 49 -6.96 -7.10 -5.85
N HIS A 50 -6.94 -5.94 -5.20
CA HIS A 50 -8.00 -4.95 -5.35
C HIS A 50 -7.95 -4.21 -6.68
N MET A 51 -8.83 -4.55 -7.62
CA MET A 51 -8.94 -3.87 -8.93
C MET A 51 -7.65 -3.91 -9.78
N PRO A 52 -7.07 -5.09 -10.07
CA PRO A 52 -5.85 -5.22 -10.87
C PRO A 52 -6.00 -4.76 -12.33
N GLN A 53 -7.24 -4.57 -12.80
CA GLN A 53 -7.54 -4.05 -14.13
C GLN A 53 -7.44 -2.51 -14.21
N VAL A 54 -7.29 -1.83 -13.06
CA VAL A 54 -7.27 -0.36 -12.94
C VAL A 54 -6.02 0.12 -12.20
N ILE A 55 -5.53 -0.64 -11.22
CA ILE A 55 -4.35 -0.29 -10.42
C ILE A 55 -3.12 -0.98 -11.03
N ASP A 56 -2.21 -0.18 -11.54
CA ASP A 56 -0.96 -0.67 -12.16
C ASP A 56 0.13 -1.00 -11.13
N ILE A 57 0.17 -0.26 -10.01
CA ILE A 57 1.24 -0.36 -9.00
C ILE A 57 0.62 -0.37 -7.60
N TYR A 58 0.99 -1.37 -6.80
CA TYR A 58 0.70 -1.43 -5.37
C TYR A 58 1.96 -1.08 -4.58
N SER A 59 1.88 -0.06 -3.72
CA SER A 59 2.96 0.31 -2.81
C SER A 59 2.61 -0.09 -1.38
N ALA A 60 3.34 -1.06 -0.84
CA ALA A 60 3.14 -1.61 0.49
C ALA A 60 4.40 -1.40 1.35
N SER A 61 4.18 -1.03 2.61
CA SER A 61 5.23 -0.74 3.61
C SER A 61 4.80 -1.31 4.96
N TRP A 62 4.40 -2.58 4.91
CA TRP A 62 4.05 -3.41 6.05
C TRP A 62 4.65 -4.81 5.83
N GLY A 63 4.70 -5.61 6.89
CA GLY A 63 5.30 -6.93 6.87
C GLY A 63 5.41 -7.52 8.27
N PRO A 64 6.22 -8.58 8.43
CA PRO A 64 6.53 -9.15 9.74
C PRO A 64 7.14 -8.12 10.70
N THR A 65 7.16 -8.44 11.99
CA THR A 65 7.78 -7.56 12.99
C THR A 65 9.30 -7.42 12.78
N ASP A 66 9.77 -6.19 12.62
CA ASP A 66 11.19 -5.84 12.44
C ASP A 66 12.01 -5.91 13.75
N ASN A 67 12.05 -7.07 14.40
CA ASN A 67 12.76 -7.29 15.67
C ASN A 67 14.07 -8.08 15.53
N GLY A 68 14.48 -8.41 14.30
CA GLY A 68 15.67 -9.23 14.01
C GLY A 68 15.56 -10.70 14.43
N LYS A 69 14.35 -11.18 14.77
CA LYS A 69 14.08 -12.55 15.24
C LYS A 69 12.91 -13.22 14.51
N THR A 70 11.97 -12.43 14.02
CA THR A 70 10.79 -12.93 13.30
C THR A 70 11.18 -13.29 11.87
N VAL A 71 10.79 -14.50 11.44
CA VAL A 71 10.80 -14.94 10.04
C VAL A 71 9.36 -15.33 9.72
N ASP A 72 8.72 -14.53 8.87
CA ASP A 72 7.34 -14.77 8.43
C ASP A 72 7.15 -14.20 7.02
N GLY A 73 6.04 -14.52 6.37
CA GLY A 73 5.73 -14.10 5.01
C GLY A 73 4.26 -14.28 4.64
N PRO A 74 3.90 -14.02 3.38
CA PRO A 74 2.53 -14.16 2.91
C PRO A 74 2.03 -15.60 3.09
N ARG A 75 0.77 -15.72 3.47
CA ARG A 75 0.08 -17.01 3.60
C ARG A 75 -0.59 -17.38 2.26
N GLU A 76 -1.28 -18.51 2.23
CA GLU A 76 -1.76 -19.14 0.99
C GLU A 76 -2.65 -18.21 0.14
N LEU A 77 -3.63 -17.53 0.73
CA LEU A 77 -4.54 -16.66 -0.04
C LEU A 77 -3.80 -15.47 -0.62
N THR A 78 -2.88 -14.89 0.15
CA THR A 78 -2.05 -13.78 -0.33
C THR A 78 -1.15 -14.24 -1.47
N LEU A 79 -0.50 -15.39 -1.37
CA LEU A 79 0.33 -15.94 -2.45
C LEU A 79 -0.47 -16.18 -3.74
N GLN A 80 -1.73 -16.60 -3.65
CA GLN A 80 -2.60 -16.80 -4.82
C GLN A 80 -3.13 -15.49 -5.42
N ALA A 81 -3.15 -14.41 -4.64
CA ALA A 81 -3.64 -13.11 -5.07
C ALA A 81 -2.56 -12.24 -5.75
N MET A 82 -1.29 -12.62 -5.62
CA MET A 82 -0.13 -12.00 -6.29
C MET A 82 0.02 -12.50 -7.72
#